data_AF-W2VKM0-F1
#
_entry.id   AF-W2VKM0-F1
#
_cell.length_a   1.000
_cell.length_b   1.000
_cell.length_c   1.000
_cell.angle_alpha   90.00
_cell.angle_beta   90.00
_cell.angle_gamma   90.00
#
_symmetry.space_group_name_H-M   'P 1'
#
loop_
_entity.id
_entity.type
_entity.pdbx_description
1 polymer ?
#
loop_
_entity_poly.entity_id
_entity_poly.type
_entity_poly.pdbx_seq_one_letter_code
_entity_poly.pdbx_strand_id
1 'polypeptide(L)'
;MRYDNYKENIEEQILSKIREIEEKENIKVLHAIESGSRAWGFASPDSDYDVRFIYVRNKNFYLSLRENKDFIDWELNEVLDINGWDLKKALKHFHKSNATLFEWSNSPIVYYTTDEWKELYERTACKYFACKSALYHYYGTAKKNYYDYLCDDMVNYKKYFYVLRPILACKWIEEKKCPPPVLFDELVNTVLEEDMKTAVEDLLAKKVKMPESEKGPRVEAINNYIEEKLEYYNSIVETMEDDRNTDWDALEEEFRWVVDIFGIKS
;
A
#
# COMPACT_ATOMS: atom_id res chain seq x y z
N MET A 1 -19.50 -19.73 -34.75
CA MET A 1 -18.17 -19.57 -34.13
C MET A 1 -18.26 -18.33 -33.27
N ARG A 2 -18.68 -18.43 -31.99
CA ARG A 2 -17.85 -18.68 -30.80
C ARG A 2 -16.67 -17.72 -30.74
N TYR A 3 -16.80 -16.58 -30.04
CA TYR A 3 -15.77 -15.91 -29.22
C TYR A 3 -16.35 -14.68 -28.46
N ASP A 4 -17.55 -14.78 -27.86
CA ASP A 4 -18.15 -13.67 -27.06
C ASP A 4 -18.49 -14.04 -25.62
N ASN A 5 -17.96 -15.15 -25.09
CA ASN A 5 -18.09 -15.53 -23.68
C ASN A 5 -16.71 -15.86 -23.13
N TYR A 6 -16.39 -15.34 -21.93
CA TYR A 6 -15.11 -15.34 -21.20
C TYR A 6 -14.30 -14.02 -21.25
N LYS A 7 -14.90 -12.93 -20.76
CA LYS A 7 -14.22 -12.14 -19.73
C LYS A 7 -14.92 -12.47 -18.42
N GLU A 8 -14.40 -13.46 -17.69
CA GLU A 8 -14.68 -13.53 -16.25
C GLU A 8 -14.31 -12.16 -15.65
N ASN A 9 -15.14 -11.63 -14.74
CA ASN A 9 -14.83 -10.38 -14.05
C ASN A 9 -13.43 -10.54 -13.42
N ILE A 10 -12.52 -9.58 -13.62
CA ILE A 10 -11.15 -9.67 -13.08
C ILE A 10 -11.16 -9.91 -11.56
N GLU A 11 -12.17 -9.37 -10.86
CA GLU A 11 -12.39 -9.62 -9.43
C GLU A 11 -12.70 -11.10 -9.15
N GLU A 12 -13.52 -11.74 -9.98
CA GLU A 12 -13.81 -13.17 -9.88
C GLU A 12 -12.57 -14.02 -10.15
N GLN A 13 -11.73 -13.60 -11.11
CA GLN A 13 -10.44 -14.24 -11.38
C GLN A 13 -9.50 -14.11 -10.18
N ILE A 14 -9.36 -12.91 -9.60
CA ILE A 14 -8.56 -12.66 -8.41
C ILE A 14 -9.07 -13.52 -7.24
N LEU A 15 -10.38 -13.57 -7.00
CA LEU A 15 -10.98 -14.43 -5.97
C LEU A 15 -10.77 -15.93 -6.23
N SER A 16 -10.79 -16.36 -7.49
CA SER A 16 -10.43 -17.72 -7.87
C SER A 16 -8.96 -18.02 -7.54
N LYS A 17 -8.04 -17.07 -7.82
CA LYS A 17 -6.63 -17.20 -7.50
C LYS A 17 -6.36 -17.23 -6.01
N ILE A 18 -7.04 -16.40 -5.23
CA ILE A 18 -6.96 -16.43 -3.77
C ILE A 18 -7.35 -17.81 -3.22
N ARG A 19 -8.44 -18.42 -3.74
CA ARG A 19 -8.83 -19.78 -3.35
C ARG A 19 -7.81 -20.84 -3.76
N GLU A 20 -7.25 -20.73 -4.96
CA GLU A 20 -6.18 -21.60 -5.45
C GLU A 20 -4.94 -21.53 -4.54
N ILE A 21 -4.56 -20.32 -4.10
CA ILE A 21 -3.47 -20.08 -3.16
C ILE A 21 -3.77 -20.72 -1.80
N GLU A 22 -4.97 -20.52 -1.24
CA GLU A 22 -5.38 -21.13 0.04
C GLU A 22 -5.20 -22.65 0.02
N GLU A 23 -5.66 -23.31 -1.06
CA GLU A 23 -5.56 -24.76 -1.23
C GLU A 23 -4.12 -25.25 -1.41
N LYS A 24 -3.35 -24.63 -2.32
CA LYS A 24 -1.99 -25.09 -2.65
C LYS A 24 -0.98 -24.82 -1.55
N GLU A 25 -1.10 -23.68 -0.88
CA GLU A 25 -0.19 -23.28 0.20
C GLU A 25 -0.65 -23.77 1.58
N ASN A 26 -1.85 -24.38 1.67
CA ASN A 26 -2.51 -24.79 2.90
C ASN A 26 -2.55 -23.65 3.94
N ILE A 27 -3.14 -22.53 3.52
CA ILE A 27 -3.27 -21.31 4.31
C ILE A 27 -4.72 -20.83 4.35
N LYS A 28 -5.01 -19.91 5.26
CA LYS A 28 -6.23 -19.12 5.25
C LYS A 28 -5.88 -17.67 4.93
N VAL A 29 -6.42 -17.13 3.85
CA VAL A 29 -6.37 -15.70 3.57
C VAL A 29 -7.39 -14.99 4.48
N LEU A 30 -6.94 -13.90 5.10
CA LEU A 30 -7.71 -13.08 6.03
C LEU A 30 -8.19 -11.78 5.40
N HIS A 31 -7.38 -11.22 4.51
CA HIS A 31 -7.64 -9.94 3.85
C HIS A 31 -6.92 -9.92 2.50
N ALA A 32 -7.60 -9.53 1.43
CA ALA A 32 -7.04 -9.35 0.10
C ALA A 32 -7.57 -8.06 -0.51
N ILE A 33 -6.67 -7.23 -0.98
CA ILE A 33 -6.93 -5.85 -1.44
C ILE A 33 -6.19 -5.56 -2.73
N GLU A 34 -6.65 -4.54 -3.43
CA GLU A 34 -5.87 -3.87 -4.47
C GLU A 34 -4.89 -2.89 -3.81
N SER A 35 -3.69 -2.76 -4.36
CA SER A 35 -2.73 -1.73 -3.96
C SER A 35 -2.24 -0.95 -5.17
N GLY A 36 -1.20 -0.13 -5.00
CA GLY A 36 -0.62 0.61 -6.11
C GLY A 36 -1.60 1.55 -6.83
N SER A 37 -1.36 1.77 -8.12
CA SER A 37 -2.01 2.86 -8.88
C SER A 37 -3.53 2.74 -8.99
N ARG A 38 -4.07 1.52 -8.95
CA ARG A 38 -5.52 1.25 -8.97
C ARG A 38 -6.16 1.64 -7.65
N ALA A 39 -5.57 1.22 -6.52
CA ALA A 39 -6.03 1.62 -5.19
C ALA A 39 -5.90 3.13 -4.97
N TRP A 40 -4.88 3.77 -5.55
CA TRP A 40 -4.68 5.21 -5.45
C TRP A 40 -5.63 6.04 -6.33
N GLY A 41 -6.38 5.42 -7.26
CA GLY A 41 -7.40 6.08 -8.07
C GLY A 41 -6.92 6.72 -9.37
N PHE A 42 -5.68 6.48 -9.79
CA PHE A 42 -5.12 7.06 -11.02
C PHE A 42 -4.56 6.04 -12.01
N ALA A 43 -4.94 4.76 -11.89
CA ALA A 43 -4.55 3.73 -12.85
C ALA A 43 -4.98 4.05 -14.28
N SER A 44 -4.10 3.72 -15.22
CA SER A 44 -4.47 3.67 -16.64
C SER A 44 -5.15 2.34 -16.97
N PRO A 45 -5.86 2.22 -18.12
CA PRO A 45 -6.48 0.97 -18.52
C PRO A 45 -5.51 -0.22 -18.63
N ASP A 46 -4.24 0.05 -18.95
CA ASP A 46 -3.12 -0.89 -19.09
C ASP A 46 -2.34 -1.14 -17.79
N SER A 47 -2.72 -0.51 -16.68
CA SER A 47 -2.07 -0.78 -15.39
C SER A 47 -2.33 -2.23 -14.94
N ASP A 48 -1.33 -2.85 -14.32
CA ASP A 48 -1.42 -4.14 -13.64
C ASP A 48 -2.36 -4.08 -12.42
N TYR A 49 -2.66 -5.25 -11.86
CA TYR A 49 -3.39 -5.42 -10.61
C TYR A 49 -2.41 -5.86 -9.51
N ASP A 50 -2.13 -4.95 -8.59
CA ASP A 50 -1.23 -5.13 -7.46
C ASP A 50 -1.99 -5.73 -6.27
N VAL A 51 -2.35 -7.02 -6.36
CA VAL A 51 -3.10 -7.70 -5.31
C VAL A 51 -2.17 -7.96 -4.12
N ARG A 52 -2.57 -7.50 -2.94
CA ARG A 52 -1.86 -7.77 -1.68
C ARG A 52 -2.78 -8.49 -0.73
N PHE A 53 -2.26 -9.46 0.00
CA PHE A 53 -3.08 -10.21 0.95
C PHE A 53 -2.35 -10.57 2.25
N ILE A 54 -3.12 -10.69 3.33
CA ILE A 54 -2.65 -11.19 4.61
C ILE A 54 -3.23 -12.59 4.83
N TYR A 55 -2.39 -13.52 5.25
CA TYR A 55 -2.80 -14.90 5.49
C TYR A 55 -2.29 -15.44 6.82
N VAL A 56 -2.95 -16.46 7.33
CA VAL A 56 -2.53 -17.22 8.51
C VAL A 56 -2.29 -18.67 8.13
N ARG A 57 -1.28 -19.28 8.76
CA ARG A 57 -0.93 -20.69 8.60
C ARG A 57 -1.39 -21.51 9.81
N ASN A 58 -1.34 -22.83 9.67
CA ASN A 58 -1.66 -23.70 10.80
C ASN A 58 -0.67 -23.55 11.96
N LYS A 59 -1.10 -23.94 13.17
CA LYS A 59 -0.31 -23.80 14.40
C LYS A 59 1.05 -24.52 14.33
N ASN A 60 1.11 -25.68 13.67
CA ASN A 60 2.36 -26.45 13.53
C ASN A 60 3.41 -25.72 12.70
N PHE A 61 3.00 -24.90 11.73
CA PHE A 61 3.92 -24.02 10.99
C PHE A 61 4.67 -23.07 11.93
N TYR A 62 3.96 -22.46 12.89
CA TYR A 62 4.54 -21.50 13.83
C TYR A 62 5.34 -22.15 14.96
N LEU A 63 5.05 -23.41 15.29
CA LEU A 63 5.78 -24.20 16.29
C LEU A 63 6.97 -24.99 15.70
N SER A 64 7.21 -24.87 14.40
CA SER A 64 8.35 -25.50 13.73
C SER A 64 9.68 -24.94 14.24
N LEU A 65 10.66 -25.82 14.43
CA LEU A 65 12.04 -25.42 14.75
C LEU A 65 12.81 -24.87 13.54
N ARG A 66 12.27 -25.01 12.33
CA ARG A 66 12.89 -24.51 11.09
C ARG A 66 12.43 -23.10 10.82
N GLU A 67 13.32 -22.30 10.24
CA GLU A 67 12.92 -21.03 9.64
C GLU A 67 11.99 -21.30 8.46
N ASN A 68 10.87 -20.59 8.43
CA ASN A 68 9.89 -20.69 7.35
C ASN A 68 9.74 -19.33 6.68
N LYS A 69 9.48 -19.34 5.37
CA LYS A 69 9.16 -18.11 4.62
C LYS A 69 7.85 -17.51 5.13
N ASP A 70 7.85 -16.21 5.34
CA ASP A 70 6.74 -15.43 5.88
C ASP A 70 6.01 -14.61 4.81
N PHE A 71 6.20 -14.97 3.54
CA PHE A 71 5.55 -14.35 2.39
C PHE A 71 5.29 -15.38 1.28
N ILE A 72 4.37 -15.03 0.39
CA ILE A 72 4.03 -15.77 -0.84
C ILE A 72 4.08 -14.77 -2.00
N ASP A 73 4.72 -15.16 -3.09
CA ASP A 73 4.62 -14.49 -4.40
C ASP A 73 3.86 -15.42 -5.34
N TRP A 74 2.86 -14.90 -6.03
CA TRP A 74 1.98 -15.67 -6.91
C TRP A 74 1.72 -14.90 -8.21
N GLU A 75 1.84 -15.60 -9.33
CA GLU A 75 1.54 -15.06 -10.68
C GLU A 75 2.12 -13.69 -11.00
N LEU A 76 3.41 -13.47 -10.77
CA LEU A 76 4.13 -12.25 -11.15
C LEU A 76 4.20 -12.09 -12.69
N ASN A 77 3.19 -11.48 -13.31
CA ASN A 77 3.11 -11.26 -14.76
C ASN A 77 2.66 -9.82 -15.09
N GLU A 78 2.52 -9.49 -16.37
CA GLU A 78 2.19 -8.12 -16.82
C GLU A 78 0.76 -7.67 -16.47
N VAL A 79 -0.09 -8.57 -15.98
CA VAL A 79 -1.50 -8.30 -15.63
C VAL A 79 -1.73 -8.39 -14.13
N LEU A 80 -1.22 -9.45 -13.49
CA LEU A 80 -1.39 -9.69 -12.05
C LEU A 80 -0.02 -9.65 -11.36
N ASP A 81 0.03 -8.99 -10.21
CA ASP A 81 1.11 -9.11 -9.24
C ASP A 81 0.46 -9.45 -7.89
N ILE A 82 0.45 -10.73 -7.51
CA ILE A 82 -0.19 -11.19 -6.27
C ILE A 82 0.90 -11.51 -5.23
N ASN A 83 0.98 -10.71 -4.18
CA ASN A 83 1.91 -10.94 -3.05
C ASN A 83 1.16 -10.99 -1.72
N GLY A 84 1.53 -11.91 -0.84
CA GLY A 84 0.91 -11.99 0.47
C GLY A 84 1.91 -12.16 1.60
N TRP A 85 1.57 -11.60 2.77
CA TRP A 85 2.38 -11.69 3.98
C TRP A 85 1.68 -12.52 5.04
N ASP A 86 2.47 -13.34 5.73
CA ASP A 86 2.02 -14.11 6.89
C ASP A 86 1.58 -13.18 8.03
N LEU A 87 0.57 -13.59 8.80
CA LEU A 87 0.01 -12.82 9.91
C LEU A 87 1.08 -12.43 10.94
N LYS A 88 2.02 -13.32 11.28
CA LYS A 88 3.11 -13.01 12.21
C LYS A 88 3.99 -11.88 11.66
N LYS A 89 4.25 -11.88 10.34
CA LYS A 89 4.98 -10.79 9.68
C LYS A 89 4.16 -9.51 9.72
N ALA A 90 2.89 -9.55 9.33
CA ALA A 90 1.99 -8.40 9.33
C ALA A 90 1.94 -7.72 10.71
N LEU A 91 1.77 -8.49 11.79
CA LEU A 91 1.72 -7.96 13.17
C LEU A 91 3.06 -7.35 13.61
N LYS A 92 4.19 -7.97 13.27
CA LYS A 92 5.52 -7.35 13.48
C LYS A 92 5.70 -6.06 12.70
N HIS A 93 5.08 -5.95 11.52
CA HIS A 93 5.11 -4.73 10.72
C HIS A 93 4.20 -3.65 11.29
N PHE A 94 3.04 -3.99 11.86
CA PHE A 94 2.23 -3.06 12.66
C PHE A 94 3.02 -2.55 13.86
N HIS A 95 3.70 -3.41 14.62
CA HIS A 95 4.55 -2.98 15.74
C HIS A 95 5.61 -1.93 15.34
N LYS A 96 6.19 -2.07 14.14
CA LYS A 96 7.14 -1.10 13.58
C LYS A 96 6.48 0.15 12.97
N SER A 97 5.16 0.24 13.02
CA SER A 97 4.34 1.22 12.31
C SER A 97 4.67 1.29 10.80
N ASN A 98 4.73 0.14 10.14
CA ASN A 98 5.02 0.09 8.71
C ASN A 98 3.86 0.70 7.90
N ALA A 99 4.11 1.79 7.19
CA ALA A 99 3.10 2.51 6.41
C ALA A 99 2.41 1.67 5.33
N THR A 100 3.13 0.72 4.70
CA THR A 100 2.56 -0.18 3.69
C THR A 100 1.43 -1.03 4.25
N LEU A 101 1.55 -1.51 5.51
CA LEU A 101 0.47 -2.27 6.14
C LEU A 101 -0.77 -1.42 6.39
N PHE A 102 -0.60 -0.19 6.85
CA PHE A 102 -1.73 0.73 7.00
C PHE A 102 -2.37 1.07 5.65
N GLU A 103 -1.57 1.21 4.59
CA GLU A 103 -2.12 1.42 3.25
C GLU A 103 -2.94 0.20 2.78
N TRP A 104 -2.43 -1.02 2.98
CA TRP A 104 -3.17 -2.24 2.64
C TRP A 104 -4.47 -2.36 3.44
N SER A 105 -4.41 -2.17 4.76
CA SER A 105 -5.57 -2.24 5.65
C SER A 105 -6.65 -1.20 5.35
N ASN A 106 -6.29 -0.06 4.77
CA ASN A 106 -7.22 1.02 4.44
C ASN A 106 -7.46 1.15 2.92
N SER A 107 -7.13 0.12 2.13
CA SER A 107 -7.36 0.16 0.70
C SER A 107 -8.86 0.32 0.39
N PRO A 108 -9.24 1.19 -0.57
CA PRO A 108 -10.64 1.40 -0.94
C PRO A 108 -11.22 0.23 -1.77
N ILE A 109 -10.37 -0.65 -2.29
CA ILE A 109 -10.77 -1.80 -3.12
C ILE A 109 -10.38 -3.07 -2.37
N VAL A 110 -11.39 -3.69 -1.75
CA VAL A 110 -11.25 -4.93 -0.98
C VAL A 110 -11.86 -6.08 -1.76
N TYR A 111 -11.03 -7.04 -2.18
CA TYR A 111 -11.50 -8.25 -2.86
C TYR A 111 -12.10 -9.24 -1.87
N TYR A 112 -11.46 -9.42 -0.72
CA TYR A 112 -11.88 -10.36 0.31
C TYR A 112 -11.45 -9.90 1.69
N THR A 113 -12.28 -10.11 2.70
CA THR A 113 -11.89 -9.89 4.09
C THR A 113 -12.71 -10.78 5.02
N THR A 114 -12.08 -11.32 6.06
CA THR A 114 -12.78 -11.98 7.15
C THR A 114 -13.17 -10.98 8.24
N ASP A 115 -14.07 -11.37 9.14
CA ASP A 115 -14.47 -10.52 10.27
C ASP A 115 -13.37 -10.49 11.34
N GLU A 116 -12.58 -11.56 11.48
CA GLU A 116 -11.44 -11.61 12.40
C GLU A 116 -10.36 -10.59 12.03
N TRP A 117 -10.11 -10.38 10.73
CA TRP A 117 -9.19 -9.33 10.30
C TRP A 117 -9.70 -7.94 10.65
N LYS A 118 -10.99 -7.67 10.42
CA LYS A 118 -11.60 -6.37 10.78
C LYS A 118 -11.49 -6.13 12.28
N GLU A 119 -11.87 -7.12 13.09
CA GLU A 119 -11.82 -7.01 14.55
C GLU A 119 -10.38 -6.79 15.03
N LEU A 120 -9.41 -7.58 14.55
CA LEU A 120 -7.99 -7.43 14.87
C LEU A 120 -7.49 -6.02 14.53
N TYR A 121 -7.84 -5.52 13.35
CA TYR A 121 -7.38 -4.21 12.90
C TYR A 121 -8.01 -3.06 13.69
N GLU A 122 -9.33 -3.05 13.81
CA GLU A 122 -10.09 -1.99 14.49
C GLU A 122 -9.81 -1.96 16.00
N ARG A 123 -9.75 -3.14 16.64
CA ARG A 123 -9.54 -3.22 18.08
C ARG A 123 -8.09 -2.95 18.48
N THR A 124 -7.13 -3.39 17.67
CA THR A 124 -5.73 -3.48 18.11
C THR A 124 -4.75 -2.87 17.11
N ALA A 125 -4.64 -3.39 15.89
CA ALA A 125 -3.52 -3.03 15.01
C ALA A 125 -3.51 -1.55 14.59
N CYS A 126 -4.68 -0.91 14.43
CA CYS A 126 -4.76 0.51 14.08
C CYS A 126 -4.08 1.43 15.11
N LYS A 127 -4.00 1.01 16.38
CA LYS A 127 -3.39 1.77 17.49
C LYS A 127 -1.86 1.78 17.46
N TYR A 128 -1.26 1.00 16.57
CA TYR A 128 0.19 0.97 16.39
C TYR A 128 0.71 1.97 15.35
N PHE A 129 -0.18 2.81 14.79
CA PHE A 129 0.25 3.87 13.90
C PHE A 129 1.10 4.90 14.64
N ALA A 130 2.28 5.19 14.10
CA ALA A 130 3.24 6.15 14.62
C ALA A 130 3.58 7.16 13.51
N CYS A 131 3.38 8.44 13.79
CA CYS A 131 3.57 9.53 12.86
C CYS A 131 5.01 9.58 12.36
N LYS A 132 6.01 9.44 13.25
CA LYS A 132 7.42 9.54 12.84
C LYS A 132 7.80 8.43 11.86
N SER A 133 7.41 7.19 12.16
CA SER A 133 7.73 6.04 11.31
C SER A 133 7.07 6.15 9.94
N ALA A 134 5.79 6.53 9.91
CA ALA A 134 5.05 6.70 8.66
C ALA A 134 5.58 7.87 7.83
N LEU A 135 5.88 9.02 8.45
CA LEU A 135 6.42 10.19 7.77
C LEU A 135 7.82 9.89 7.20
N TYR A 136 8.69 9.19 7.94
CA TYR A 136 9.99 8.71 7.44
C TYR A 136 9.83 7.82 6.19
N HIS A 137 8.87 6.89 6.21
CA HIS A 137 8.62 6.00 5.09
C HIS A 137 8.17 6.75 3.83
N TYR A 138 7.16 7.63 3.96
CA TYR A 138 6.66 8.38 2.81
C TYR A 138 7.70 9.36 2.29
N TYR A 139 8.41 10.07 3.17
CA TYR A 139 9.54 10.93 2.78
C TYR A 139 10.60 10.16 1.99
N GLY A 140 11.06 9.01 2.50
CA GLY A 140 12.05 8.17 1.84
C GLY A 140 11.58 7.68 0.46
N THR A 141 10.31 7.31 0.36
CA THR A 141 9.67 6.90 -0.90
C THR A 141 9.62 8.05 -1.91
N ALA A 142 9.19 9.24 -1.47
CA ALA A 142 9.16 10.43 -2.31
C ALA A 142 10.57 10.81 -2.80
N LYS A 143 11.53 10.89 -1.88
CA LYS A 143 12.93 11.24 -2.17
C LYS A 143 13.54 10.29 -3.20
N LYS A 144 13.39 8.98 -2.98
CA LYS A 144 13.91 7.96 -3.90
C LYS A 144 13.30 8.13 -5.30
N ASN A 145 11.97 8.16 -5.41
CA ASN A 145 11.31 8.28 -6.70
C ASN A 145 11.60 9.61 -7.41
N TYR A 146 11.84 10.69 -6.65
CA TYR A 146 12.24 11.97 -7.23
C TYR A 146 13.58 11.84 -7.98
N TYR A 147 14.62 11.37 -7.28
CA TYR A 147 15.95 11.23 -7.86
C TYR A 147 16.03 10.14 -8.93
N ASP A 148 15.24 9.08 -8.82
CA ASP A 148 15.23 7.99 -9.81
C ASP A 148 14.53 8.40 -11.12
N TYR A 149 13.57 9.33 -11.10
CA TYR A 149 12.66 9.52 -12.25
C TYR A 149 12.38 10.96 -12.70
N LEU A 150 12.60 11.98 -11.86
CA LEU A 150 12.10 13.34 -12.11
C LEU A 150 13.20 14.40 -12.28
N CYS A 151 14.47 14.00 -12.35
CA CYS A 151 15.61 14.92 -12.53
C CYS A 151 15.98 15.18 -13.99
N ASP A 152 15.53 14.35 -14.94
CA ASP A 152 15.79 14.54 -16.38
C ASP A 152 14.89 15.65 -16.98
N ASP A 153 15.27 16.19 -18.15
CA ASP A 153 14.43 17.15 -18.90
C ASP A 153 13.14 16.51 -19.41
N MET A 154 13.18 15.20 -19.70
CA MET A 154 12.05 14.40 -20.20
C MET A 154 11.75 13.26 -19.21
N VAL A 155 10.57 13.30 -18.63
CA VAL A 155 10.17 12.44 -17.50
C VAL A 155 8.84 11.73 -17.76
N ASN A 156 8.63 10.62 -17.08
CA ASN A 156 7.37 9.89 -17.14
C ASN A 156 6.36 10.53 -16.16
N TYR A 157 5.22 11.00 -16.67
CA TYR A 157 4.23 11.68 -15.83
C TYR A 157 3.58 10.80 -14.78
N LYS A 158 3.51 9.49 -14.98
CA LYS A 158 3.10 8.54 -13.93
C LYS A 158 4.00 8.68 -12.70
N LYS A 159 5.30 8.92 -12.87
CA LYS A 159 6.26 9.01 -11.76
C LYS A 159 6.11 10.24 -10.88
N TYR A 160 5.50 11.33 -11.37
CA TYR A 160 5.11 12.45 -10.50
C TYR A 160 4.14 12.00 -9.41
N PHE A 161 3.18 11.13 -9.71
CA PHE A 161 2.22 10.65 -8.70
C PHE A 161 2.88 9.73 -7.65
N TYR A 162 3.96 9.04 -8.02
CA TYR A 162 4.78 8.24 -7.10
C TYR A 162 5.65 9.12 -6.17
N VAL A 163 5.72 10.44 -6.41
CA VAL A 163 6.42 11.41 -5.57
C VAL A 163 5.44 12.34 -4.84
N LEU A 164 4.43 12.85 -5.54
CA LEU A 164 3.41 13.73 -4.98
C LEU A 164 2.56 13.01 -3.95
N ARG A 165 2.09 11.79 -4.22
CA ARG A 165 1.29 11.04 -3.23
C ARG A 165 2.01 10.89 -1.89
N PRO A 166 3.26 10.38 -1.81
CA PRO A 166 3.96 10.31 -0.54
C PRO A 166 4.25 11.68 0.10
N ILE A 167 4.49 12.75 -0.68
CA ILE A 167 4.62 14.11 -0.12
C ILE A 167 3.32 14.57 0.56
N LEU A 168 2.18 14.37 -0.12
CA LEU A 168 0.88 14.72 0.46
C LEU A 168 0.52 13.81 1.65
N ALA A 169 0.97 12.56 1.64
CA ALA A 169 0.87 11.67 2.80
C ALA A 169 1.68 12.21 3.99
N CYS A 170 2.90 12.72 3.79
CA CYS A 170 3.66 13.41 4.85
C CYS A 170 2.88 14.59 5.42
N LYS A 171 2.29 15.43 4.55
CA LYS A 171 1.48 16.58 4.96
C LYS A 171 0.23 16.17 5.75
N TRP A 172 -0.47 15.14 5.30
CA TRP A 172 -1.62 14.60 6.01
C TRP A 172 -1.24 14.13 7.41
N ILE A 173 -0.15 13.36 7.53
CA ILE A 173 0.33 12.85 8.83
C ILE A 173 0.70 14.02 9.74
N GLU A 174 1.36 15.04 9.20
CA GLU A 174 1.71 16.25 9.94
C GLU A 174 0.47 16.98 10.48
N GLU A 175 -0.55 17.19 9.66
CA GLU A 175 -1.75 17.95 10.03
C GLU A 175 -2.79 17.15 10.84
N LYS A 176 -2.99 15.88 10.51
CA LYS A 176 -4.11 15.05 11.01
C LYS A 176 -3.68 14.01 12.06
N LYS A 177 -2.38 13.71 12.16
CA LYS A 177 -1.82 12.74 13.12
C LYS A 177 -2.45 11.34 13.03
N CYS A 178 -2.79 10.90 11.81
CA CYS A 178 -3.39 9.60 11.54
C CYS A 178 -2.91 9.03 10.19
N PRO A 179 -3.19 7.75 9.87
CA PRO A 179 -2.88 7.19 8.55
C PRO A 179 -3.49 8.05 7.44
N PRO A 180 -2.74 8.34 6.36
CA PRO A 180 -3.26 9.06 5.21
C PRO A 180 -4.25 8.21 4.41
N PRO A 181 -5.25 8.82 3.75
CA PRO A 181 -6.13 8.12 2.84
C PRO A 181 -5.33 7.55 1.67
N VAL A 182 -5.82 6.43 1.14
CA VAL A 182 -5.14 5.73 0.05
C VAL A 182 -5.31 6.46 -1.29
N LEU A 183 -6.51 7.03 -1.51
CA LEU A 183 -6.89 7.75 -2.71
C LEU A 183 -6.10 9.06 -2.86
N PHE A 184 -5.51 9.24 -4.05
CA PHE A 184 -4.74 10.44 -4.36
C PHE A 184 -5.63 11.69 -4.40
N ASP A 185 -6.84 11.59 -4.94
CA ASP A 185 -7.75 12.73 -5.04
C ASP A 185 -8.17 13.24 -3.65
N GLU A 186 -8.28 12.38 -2.65
CA GLU A 186 -8.59 12.80 -1.28
C GLU A 186 -7.44 13.62 -0.68
N LEU A 187 -6.20 13.20 -0.92
CA LEU A 187 -5.00 13.95 -0.52
C LEU A 187 -4.94 15.32 -1.24
N VAL A 188 -5.14 15.35 -2.55
CA VAL A 188 -5.11 16.58 -3.36
C VAL A 188 -6.19 17.57 -2.88
N ASN A 189 -7.41 17.10 -2.68
CA ASN A 189 -8.51 17.97 -2.28
C ASN A 189 -8.37 18.51 -0.85
N THR A 190 -7.69 17.76 0.03
CA THR A 190 -7.63 18.09 1.46
C THR A 190 -6.38 18.85 1.87
N VAL A 191 -5.19 18.46 1.39
CA VAL A 191 -3.92 18.97 1.92
C VAL A 191 -3.05 19.69 0.89
N LEU A 192 -3.28 19.50 -0.42
CA LEU A 192 -2.50 20.22 -1.44
C LEU A 192 -2.80 21.73 -1.39
N GLU A 193 -1.75 22.53 -1.52
CA GLU A 193 -1.83 23.99 -1.58
C GLU A 193 -2.66 24.45 -2.79
N GLU A 194 -3.49 25.47 -2.58
CA GLU A 194 -4.48 25.93 -3.56
C GLU A 194 -3.84 26.40 -4.88
N ASP A 195 -2.67 27.02 -4.80
CA ASP A 195 -1.89 27.48 -5.95
C ASP A 195 -1.25 26.32 -6.75
N MET A 196 -1.15 25.13 -6.16
CA MET A 196 -0.62 23.92 -6.81
C MET A 196 -1.70 23.02 -7.42
N LYS A 197 -2.97 23.17 -7.02
CA LYS A 197 -4.08 22.33 -7.51
C LYS A 197 -4.18 22.32 -9.03
N THR A 198 -4.21 23.50 -9.67
CA THR A 198 -4.30 23.60 -11.13
C THR A 198 -3.13 22.89 -11.83
N ALA A 199 -1.91 23.01 -11.30
CA ALA A 199 -0.74 22.34 -11.89
C ALA A 199 -0.84 20.81 -11.81
N VAL A 200 -1.33 20.28 -10.69
CA VAL A 200 -1.52 18.83 -10.49
C VAL A 200 -2.69 18.30 -11.33
N GLU A 201 -3.79 19.04 -11.44
CA GLU A 201 -4.92 18.72 -12.31
C GLU A 201 -4.51 18.65 -13.78
N ASP A 202 -3.75 19.64 -14.26
CA ASP A 202 -3.20 19.65 -15.62
C ASP A 202 -2.27 18.46 -15.88
N LEU A 203 -1.44 18.11 -14.89
CA LEU A 203 -0.56 16.95 -14.98
C LEU A 203 -1.35 15.64 -15.06
N LEU A 204 -2.41 15.50 -14.26
CA LEU A 204 -3.31 14.33 -14.30
C LEU A 204 -4.01 14.22 -15.67
N ALA A 205 -4.52 15.34 -16.18
CA ALA A 205 -5.15 15.39 -17.49
C ALA A 205 -4.18 15.03 -18.65
N LYS A 206 -2.90 15.40 -18.53
CA LYS A 206 -1.85 14.97 -19.46
C LYS A 206 -1.55 13.48 -19.34
N LYS A 207 -1.38 12.98 -18.11
CA LYS A 207 -1.08 11.56 -17.84
C LYS A 207 -2.14 10.63 -18.44
N VAL A 208 -3.42 10.98 -18.33
CA VAL A 208 -4.52 10.16 -18.88
C VAL A 208 -4.46 10.04 -20.41
N LYS A 209 -3.89 11.04 -21.11
CA LYS A 209 -3.80 11.06 -22.57
C LYS A 209 -2.51 10.44 -23.12
N MET A 210 -1.52 10.18 -22.26
CA MET A 210 -0.22 9.65 -22.64
C MET A 210 -0.13 8.15 -22.32
N PRO A 211 0.39 7.31 -23.23
CA PRO A 211 0.80 5.96 -22.90
C PRO A 211 1.82 5.97 -21.77
N GLU A 212 1.81 4.94 -20.90
CA GLU A 212 2.74 4.90 -19.76
C GLU A 212 4.22 4.87 -20.16
N SER A 213 4.55 4.49 -21.40
CA SER A 213 5.92 4.49 -21.93
C SER A 213 6.39 5.86 -22.44
N GLU A 214 5.48 6.82 -22.61
CA GLU A 214 5.80 8.14 -23.17
C GLU A 214 6.36 9.09 -22.11
N LYS A 215 7.43 9.82 -22.46
CA LYS A 215 8.02 10.86 -21.61
C LYS A 215 7.57 12.24 -22.09
N GLY A 216 7.25 13.13 -21.15
CA GLY A 216 6.93 14.52 -21.40
C GLY A 216 7.98 15.46 -20.80
N PRO A 217 7.98 16.75 -21.19
CA PRO A 217 8.86 17.73 -20.57
C PRO A 217 8.57 17.85 -19.07
N ARG A 218 9.63 18.00 -18.28
CA ARG A 218 9.57 18.25 -16.85
C ARG A 218 8.69 19.47 -16.54
N VAL A 219 7.87 19.36 -15.49
CA VAL A 219 6.96 20.41 -15.04
C VAL A 219 7.62 21.18 -13.90
N GLU A 220 8.35 22.25 -14.22
CA GLU A 220 9.16 23.03 -13.27
C GLU A 220 8.41 23.46 -12.01
N ALA A 221 7.17 23.92 -12.13
CA ALA A 221 6.37 24.32 -10.98
C ALA A 221 6.18 23.18 -9.96
N ILE A 222 5.96 21.95 -10.45
CA ILE A 222 5.78 20.76 -9.60
C ILE A 222 7.14 20.30 -9.06
N ASN A 223 8.21 20.36 -9.85
CA ASN A 223 9.56 20.02 -9.38
C ASN A 223 10.01 20.93 -8.24
N ASN A 224 9.85 22.25 -8.38
CA ASN A 224 10.21 23.21 -7.34
C ASN A 224 9.43 22.94 -6.05
N TYR A 225 8.13 22.66 -6.16
CA TYR A 225 7.30 22.26 -5.03
C TYR A 225 7.83 20.97 -4.36
N ILE A 226 8.16 19.95 -5.15
CA ILE A 226 8.70 18.68 -4.63
C ILE A 226 10.02 18.92 -3.89
N GLU A 227 10.94 19.68 -4.47
CA GLU A 227 12.25 19.97 -3.87
C GLU A 227 12.09 20.69 -2.53
N GLU A 228 11.23 21.72 -2.47
CA GLU A 228 10.90 22.42 -1.23
C GLU A 228 10.36 21.46 -0.16
N LYS A 229 9.39 20.61 -0.51
CA LYS A 229 8.79 19.67 0.45
C LYS A 229 9.76 18.57 0.88
N LEU A 230 10.65 18.11 0.00
CA LEU A 230 11.68 17.14 0.36
C LEU A 230 12.69 17.73 1.34
N GLU A 231 13.09 18.99 1.16
CA GLU A 231 13.95 19.68 2.13
C GLU A 231 13.24 19.85 3.47
N TYR A 232 11.99 20.33 3.45
CA TYR A 232 11.16 20.52 4.63
C TYR A 232 10.99 19.23 5.45
N TYR A 233 10.53 18.14 4.80
CA TYR A 233 10.28 16.88 5.50
C TYR A 233 11.57 16.19 5.95
N ASN A 234 12.72 16.43 5.32
CA ASN A 234 14.00 15.96 5.86
C ASN A 234 14.25 16.55 7.26
N SER A 235 14.07 17.86 7.41
CA SER A 235 14.25 18.54 8.71
C SER A 235 13.23 18.11 9.76
N ILE A 236 11.97 17.89 9.37
CA ILE A 236 10.93 17.41 10.30
C ILE A 236 11.26 16.01 10.82
N VAL A 237 11.58 15.07 9.92
CA VAL A 237 11.89 13.68 10.29
C VAL A 237 13.06 13.57 11.27
N GLU A 238 14.09 14.41 11.10
CA GLU A 238 15.27 14.42 11.97
C GLU A 238 14.97 14.91 13.39
N THR A 239 13.94 15.74 13.57
CA THR A 239 13.62 16.39 14.84
C THR A 239 12.45 15.75 15.59
N MET A 240 11.61 14.95 14.92
CA MET A 240 10.49 14.27 15.56
C MET A 240 10.96 13.26 16.62
N GLU A 241 10.23 13.19 17.74
CA GLU A 241 10.38 12.11 18.72
C GLU A 241 9.75 10.81 18.22
N ASP A 242 10.26 9.67 18.70
CA ASP A 242 9.70 8.36 18.36
C ASP A 242 8.40 8.12 19.14
N ASP A 243 7.29 8.04 18.41
CA ASP A 243 5.94 7.90 18.94
C ASP A 243 5.38 6.47 18.77
N ARG A 244 6.24 5.49 18.49
CA ARG A 244 5.82 4.09 18.32
C ARG A 244 5.31 3.48 19.63
N ASN A 245 4.18 2.78 19.52
CA ASN A 245 3.75 1.86 20.56
C ASN A 245 4.71 0.66 20.64
N THR A 246 5.29 0.43 21.81
CA THR A 246 6.27 -0.64 22.04
C THR A 246 5.65 -1.92 22.62
N ASP A 247 4.36 -1.89 23.00
CA ASP A 247 3.66 -3.04 23.55
C ASP A 247 3.57 -4.19 22.55
N TRP A 248 3.99 -5.38 22.96
CA TRP A 248 3.85 -6.60 22.15
C TRP A 248 2.64 -7.44 22.56
N ASP A 249 2.16 -7.31 23.79
CA ASP A 249 1.22 -8.24 24.38
C ASP A 249 -0.11 -8.21 23.62
N ALA A 250 -0.62 -7.02 23.28
CA ALA A 250 -1.85 -6.89 22.50
C ALA A 250 -1.74 -7.57 21.12
N LEU A 251 -0.64 -7.41 20.39
CA LEU A 251 -0.45 -8.06 19.08
C LEU A 251 -0.23 -9.57 19.22
N GLU A 252 0.42 -10.04 20.29
CA GLU A 252 0.58 -11.47 20.56
C GLU A 252 -0.76 -12.14 20.90
N GLU A 253 -1.64 -11.47 21.65
CA GLU A 253 -2.99 -11.94 21.94
C GLU A 253 -3.80 -12.08 20.65
N GLU A 254 -3.80 -11.07 19.78
CA GLU A 254 -4.47 -11.13 18.47
C GLU A 254 -3.89 -12.26 17.59
N PHE A 255 -2.56 -12.42 17.58
CA PHE A 255 -1.91 -13.50 16.83
C PHE A 255 -2.41 -14.87 17.28
N ARG A 256 -2.38 -15.13 18.60
CA ARG A 256 -2.80 -16.42 19.16
C ARG A 256 -4.28 -16.68 18.90
N TRP A 257 -5.13 -15.66 19.05
CA TRP A 257 -6.55 -15.75 18.79
C TRP A 257 -6.86 -16.17 17.34
N VAL A 258 -6.28 -15.48 16.34
CA VAL A 258 -6.51 -15.81 14.93
C VAL A 258 -5.93 -17.19 14.57
N VAL A 259 -4.76 -17.55 15.13
CA VAL A 259 -4.17 -18.89 14.93
C VAL A 259 -5.01 -19.99 15.56
N ASP A 260 -5.67 -19.76 16.69
CA ASP A 260 -6.53 -20.78 17.30
C ASP A 260 -7.86 -20.93 16.53
N ILE A 261 -8.38 -19.87 15.88
CA ILE A 261 -9.56 -19.95 15.00
C ILE A 261 -9.25 -20.72 13.70
N PHE A 262 -8.19 -20.33 12.99
CA PHE A 262 -7.92 -20.84 11.64
C PHE A 262 -6.84 -21.90 11.57
N GLY A 263 -6.03 -22.05 12.62
CA GLY A 263 -4.89 -22.97 12.66
C GLY A 263 -5.27 -24.41 12.97
N ILE A 264 -6.56 -24.72 13.11
CA ILE A 264 -7.12 -26.06 13.31
C ILE A 264 -7.81 -26.52 12.02
N LYS A 265 -7.03 -26.75 10.97
CA LYS A 265 -7.42 -27.73 9.95
C LYS A 265 -6.30 -28.75 9.85
N SER A 266 -6.51 -29.83 10.62
CA SER A 266 -5.84 -31.12 10.53
C SER A 266 -6.08 -31.79 9.18
#